data_AF-A0A4Q6DYN0-F1
#
_entry.id   AF-A0A4Q6DYN0-F1
#
_cell.length_a   1.000
_cell.length_b   1.000
_cell.length_c   1.000
_cell.angle_alpha   90.00
_cell.angle_beta   90.00
_cell.angle_gamma   90.00
#
_symmetry.space_group_name_H-M   'P 1'
#
loop_
_entity.id
_entity.type
_entity.pdbx_description
1 polymer ?
#
loop_
_entity_poly.entity_id
_entity_poly.type
_entity_poly.pdbx_seq_one_letter_code
_entity_poly.pdbx_strand_id
1 'polypeptide(L)'
;MRQLRRAGVLTLNQGVLLKGVNDNAATLRKLYLALGEEGVMPYYLHHCDLVEGGEHFRTSIEEGRRIWTELRGTMPGYFIPEYILDTPGGGGKIPLGGNFVRETAPGDYELLRTGAAYSDPA
;
A
#
# COMPACT_ATOMS: atom_id res chain seq x y z
N MET A 1 -22.45 -3.69 -6.18
CA MET A 1 -22.03 -2.70 -5.16
C MET A 1 -23.19 -1.95 -4.51
N ARG A 2 -24.06 -1.27 -5.27
CA ARG A 2 -25.19 -0.48 -4.71
C ARG A 2 -26.11 -1.23 -3.73
N GLN A 3 -26.42 -2.50 -3.98
CA GLN A 3 -27.23 -3.32 -3.06
C GLN A 3 -26.52 -3.56 -1.72
N LEU A 4 -25.25 -3.97 -1.75
CA LEU A 4 -24.43 -4.18 -0.55
C LEU A 4 -24.32 -2.89 0.28
N ARG A 5 -24.05 -1.76 -0.38
CA ARG A 5 -23.99 -0.45 0.26
C ARG A 5 -25.32 -0.06 0.93
N ARG A 6 -26.45 -0.26 0.24
CA ARG A 6 -27.79 0.00 0.81
C ARG A 6 -28.12 -0.90 2.01
N ALA A 7 -27.60 -2.11 2.01
CA ALA A 7 -27.75 -3.05 3.12
C ALA A 7 -26.78 -2.78 4.30
N GLY A 8 -25.94 -1.73 4.22
CA GLY A 8 -24.96 -1.42 5.27
C GLY A 8 -23.76 -2.37 5.33
N VAL A 9 -23.54 -3.16 4.28
CA VAL A 9 -22.43 -4.12 4.21
C VAL A 9 -21.13 -3.39 3.91
N LEU A 10 -20.16 -3.48 4.82
CA LEU A 10 -18.80 -2.98 4.58
C LEU A 10 -18.15 -3.81 3.47
N THR A 11 -17.72 -3.15 2.40
CA THR A 11 -17.00 -3.82 1.30
C THR A 11 -15.56 -3.35 1.26
N LEU A 12 -14.64 -4.31 1.29
CA LEU A 12 -13.20 -4.09 1.26
C LEU A 12 -12.62 -4.54 -0.09
N ASN A 13 -11.70 -3.76 -0.65
CA ASN A 13 -10.93 -4.13 -1.83
C ASN A 13 -9.58 -4.73 -1.42
N GLN A 14 -9.29 -5.91 -1.96
CA GLN A 14 -7.97 -6.52 -1.91
C GLN A 14 -7.42 -6.55 -3.33
N GLY A 15 -6.58 -5.56 -3.65
CA GLY A 15 -5.91 -5.48 -4.95
C GLY A 15 -4.58 -6.23 -4.95
N VAL A 16 -4.07 -6.56 -6.13
CA VAL A 16 -2.71 -7.09 -6.33
C VAL A 16 -1.93 -6.08 -7.15
N LEU A 17 -0.70 -5.78 -6.75
CA LEU A 17 0.23 -4.96 -7.50
C LEU A 17 0.83 -5.78 -8.64
N LEU A 18 0.46 -5.48 -9.87
CA LEU A 18 0.80 -6.21 -11.08
C LEU A 18 1.58 -5.32 -12.04
N LYS A 19 2.77 -5.78 -12.40
CA LYS A 19 3.67 -5.15 -13.36
C LYS A 19 2.99 -4.98 -14.72
N GLY A 20 3.09 -3.79 -15.30
CA GLY A 20 2.47 -3.44 -16.58
C GLY A 20 0.95 -3.29 -16.54
N VAL A 21 0.31 -3.41 -15.37
CA VAL A 21 -1.15 -3.28 -15.22
C VAL A 21 -1.50 -2.10 -14.31
N ASN A 22 -1.01 -2.11 -13.07
CA ASN A 22 -1.32 -1.10 -12.07
C ASN A 22 -0.10 -0.70 -11.22
N ASP A 23 1.10 -0.97 -11.71
CA ASP A 23 2.40 -0.67 -11.11
C ASP A 23 2.80 0.82 -11.19
N ASN A 24 1.83 1.72 -10.99
CA ASN A 24 2.11 3.15 -10.82
C ASN A 24 1.08 3.82 -9.91
N ALA A 25 1.52 4.82 -9.16
CA ALA A 25 0.71 5.48 -8.13
C ALA A 25 -0.52 6.20 -8.71
N ALA A 26 -0.40 6.81 -9.89
CA ALA A 26 -1.51 7.51 -10.54
C ALA A 26 -2.67 6.57 -10.90
N THR A 27 -2.36 5.38 -11.42
CA THR A 27 -3.34 4.35 -11.77
C THR A 27 -4.03 3.81 -10.53
N LEU A 28 -3.27 3.48 -9.49
CA LEU A 28 -3.82 3.06 -8.20
C LEU A 28 -4.70 4.14 -7.58
N ARG A 29 -4.27 5.40 -7.58
CA ARG A 29 -5.07 6.53 -7.10
C ARG A 29 -6.41 6.63 -7.82
N LYS A 30 -6.39 6.56 -9.16
CA LYS A 30 -7.61 6.60 -9.97
C LYS A 30 -8.55 5.44 -9.61
N LEU A 31 -8.02 4.23 -9.48
CA LEU A 31 -8.77 3.05 -9.07
C LEU A 31 -9.41 3.22 -7.69
N TYR A 32 -8.63 3.63 -6.69
CA TYR A 32 -9.11 3.74 -5.32
C TYR A 32 -10.17 4.84 -5.18
N LEU A 33 -10.01 6.00 -5.82
CA LEU A 33 -11.05 7.03 -5.83
C LEU A 33 -12.36 6.51 -6.44
N ALA A 34 -12.29 5.79 -7.56
CA ALA A 34 -13.48 5.18 -8.18
C ALA A 34 -14.13 4.11 -7.28
N LEU A 35 -13.33 3.33 -6.55
CA LEU A 35 -13.84 2.39 -5.55
C LEU A 35 -14.56 3.11 -4.41
N GLY A 36 -14.04 4.26 -3.96
CA GLY A 36 -14.66 5.10 -2.94
C GLY A 36 -16.02 5.64 -3.34
N GLU A 37 -16.18 6.06 -4.59
CA GLU A 37 -17.47 6.51 -5.15
C GLU A 37 -18.54 5.40 -5.07
N GLU A 38 -18.13 4.13 -5.26
CA GLU A 38 -18.99 2.95 -5.14
C GLU A 38 -19.16 2.44 -3.69
N GLY A 39 -18.51 3.08 -2.72
CA GLY A 39 -18.57 2.71 -1.30
C GLY A 39 -17.69 1.51 -0.93
N VAL A 40 -16.60 1.30 -1.66
CA VAL A 40 -15.60 0.24 -1.40
C VAL A 40 -14.35 0.84 -0.80
N MET A 41 -13.91 0.29 0.34
CA MET A 41 -12.70 0.74 1.03
C MET A 41 -11.47 -0.04 0.52
N PRO A 42 -10.43 0.62 0.00
CA PRO A 42 -9.13 -0.01 -0.24
C PRO A 42 -8.60 -0.57 1.07
N TYR A 43 -8.33 -1.88 1.10
CA TYR A 43 -7.89 -2.55 2.32
C TYR A 43 -6.47 -3.08 2.19
N TYR A 44 -6.24 -4.00 1.25
CA TYR A 44 -4.91 -4.52 0.97
C TYR A 44 -4.49 -4.24 -0.46
N LEU A 45 -3.21 -3.89 -0.61
CA LEU A 45 -2.47 -4.03 -1.86
C LEU A 45 -1.48 -5.18 -1.65
N HIS A 46 -1.80 -6.32 -2.24
CA HIS A 46 -0.94 -7.49 -2.21
C HIS A 46 0.23 -7.31 -3.15
N HIS A 47 1.42 -7.60 -2.67
CA HIS A 47 2.55 -7.86 -3.55
C HIS A 47 2.26 -9.16 -4.32
N CYS A 48 2.34 -9.12 -5.66
CA CYS A 48 2.01 -10.27 -6.50
C CYS A 48 2.84 -11.49 -6.10
N ASP A 49 2.19 -12.58 -5.68
CA ASP A 49 2.84 -13.81 -5.24
C ASP A 49 3.71 -14.46 -6.33
N LEU A 50 4.64 -15.30 -5.88
CA LEU A 50 5.39 -16.18 -6.76
C LEU A 50 4.51 -17.38 -7.11
N VAL A 51 3.77 -17.26 -8.20
CA VAL A 51 2.99 -18.36 -8.78
C VAL A 51 3.61 -18.75 -10.12
N GLU A 52 3.59 -20.04 -10.41
CA GLU A 52 4.14 -20.59 -11.66
C GLU A 52 3.49 -19.92 -12.88
N GLY A 53 4.31 -19.36 -13.76
CA GLY A 53 3.88 -18.66 -14.96
C GLY A 53 3.41 -17.21 -14.74
N GLY A 54 3.34 -16.74 -13.48
CA GLY A 54 2.94 -15.38 -13.11
C GLY A 54 4.11 -14.42 -12.89
N GLU A 55 5.35 -14.86 -13.07
CA GLU A 55 6.56 -14.12 -12.68
C GLU A 55 6.68 -12.78 -13.40
N HIS A 56 6.18 -12.70 -14.63
CA HIS A 56 6.19 -11.50 -15.46
C HIS A 56 5.28 -10.37 -14.93
N PHE A 57 4.30 -10.69 -14.09
CA PHE A 57 3.46 -9.71 -13.40
C PHE A 57 4.05 -9.22 -12.07
N ARG A 58 5.14 -9.81 -11.59
CA ARG A 58 5.71 -9.45 -10.30
C ARG A 58 6.64 -8.24 -10.42
N THR A 59 6.46 -7.26 -9.54
CA THR A 59 7.41 -6.14 -9.36
C THR A 59 8.50 -6.54 -8.36
N SER A 60 9.60 -5.77 -8.27
CA SER A 60 10.47 -5.87 -7.09
C SER A 60 9.75 -5.32 -5.86
N ILE A 61 10.17 -5.74 -4.66
CA ILE A 61 9.62 -5.18 -3.40
C ILE A 61 9.94 -3.69 -3.31
N GLU A 62 11.16 -3.29 -3.70
CA GLU A 62 11.60 -1.90 -3.72
C GLU A 62 10.69 -1.04 -4.60
N GLU A 63 10.38 -1.51 -5.81
CA GLU A 63 9.51 -0.79 -6.73
C GLU A 63 8.08 -0.67 -6.17
N GLY A 64 7.55 -1.75 -5.60
CA GLY A 64 6.24 -1.69 -4.95
C GLY A 64 6.20 -0.75 -3.74
N ARG A 65 7.28 -0.69 -2.94
CA ARG A 65 7.41 0.29 -1.85
C ARG A 65 7.47 1.72 -2.37
N ARG A 66 8.19 1.95 -3.47
CA ARG A 66 8.28 3.27 -4.12
C ARG A 66 6.89 3.72 -4.59
N ILE A 67 6.17 2.88 -5.33
CA ILE A 67 4.81 3.14 -5.82
C ILE A 67 3.85 3.42 -4.67
N TRP A 68 3.87 2.58 -3.62
CA TRP A 68 2.97 2.75 -2.48
C TRP A 68 3.29 4.02 -1.68
N THR A 69 4.57 4.37 -1.52
CA THR A 69 5.00 5.61 -0.84
C THR A 69 4.54 6.85 -1.60
N GLU A 70 4.68 6.83 -2.93
CA GLU A 70 4.17 7.88 -3.81
C GLU A 70 2.65 8.01 -3.69
N LEU A 71 1.92 6.89 -3.75
CA LEU A 71 0.46 6.86 -3.57
C LEU A 71 0.04 7.47 -2.23
N ARG A 72 0.70 7.09 -1.12
CA ARG A 72 0.42 7.60 0.23
C ARG A 72 0.51 9.11 0.34
N GLY A 73 1.37 9.75 -0.45
CA GLY A 73 1.50 11.21 -0.50
C GLY A 73 0.33 11.93 -1.19
N THR A 74 -0.58 11.20 -1.85
CA THR A 74 -1.58 11.80 -2.76
C THR A 74 -3.04 11.58 -2.37
N MET A 75 -3.31 10.84 -1.28
CA MET A 75 -4.66 10.52 -0.81
C MET A 75 -4.75 10.56 0.73
N PRO A 76 -5.96 10.65 1.31
CA PRO A 76 -6.14 10.60 2.76
C PRO A 76 -5.59 9.30 3.36
N GLY A 77 -4.90 9.39 4.49
CA GLY A 77 -4.19 8.26 5.09
C GLY A 77 -5.07 7.04 5.39
N TYR A 78 -6.34 7.25 5.78
CA TYR A 78 -7.30 6.16 6.05
C TYR A 78 -7.77 5.42 4.79
N PHE A 79 -7.53 6.00 3.60
CA PHE A 79 -7.95 5.48 2.31
C PHE A 79 -6.77 4.94 1.49
N ILE A 80 -5.61 4.81 2.13
CA ILE A 80 -4.43 4.13 1.60
C ILE A 80 -4.52 2.66 2.04
N PRO A 81 -4.53 1.69 1.11
CA PRO A 81 -4.49 0.28 1.49
C PRO A 81 -3.15 -0.04 2.13
N GLU A 82 -3.11 -1.05 3.00
CA GLU A 82 -1.84 -1.56 3.50
C GLU A 82 -1.15 -2.38 2.40
N TYR A 83 0.10 -2.03 2.07
CA TYR A 83 0.90 -2.81 1.12
C TYR A 83 1.53 -3.99 1.85
N ILE A 84 1.18 -5.20 1.44
CA ILE A 84 1.52 -6.43 2.15
C ILE A 84 2.15 -7.47 1.24
N LEU A 85 2.85 -8.43 1.84
CA LEU A 85 3.30 -9.66 1.20
C LEU A 85 2.78 -10.86 2.00
N ASP A 86 2.17 -11.82 1.31
CA ASP A 86 1.75 -13.08 1.91
C ASP A 86 2.98 -13.99 2.07
N THR A 87 3.16 -14.53 3.28
CA THR A 87 4.28 -15.43 3.56
C THR A 87 3.97 -16.85 3.11
N PRO A 88 4.95 -17.54 2.50
CA PRO A 88 4.83 -18.98 2.24
C PRO A 88 4.55 -19.76 3.53
N GLY A 89 3.69 -20.76 3.46
CA GLY A 89 3.42 -21.66 4.60
C GLY A 89 2.49 -21.08 5.68
N GLY A 90 1.82 -19.95 5.43
CA GLY A 90 0.76 -19.45 6.32
C GLY A 90 1.25 -18.60 7.50
N GLY A 91 2.45 -18.03 7.42
CA GLY A 91 2.98 -17.10 8.44
C GLY A 91 2.29 -15.73 8.50
N GLY A 92 1.20 -15.54 7.74
CA GLY A 92 0.41 -14.32 7.70
C GLY A 92 0.88 -13.28 6.67
N LYS A 93 0.30 -12.08 6.80
CA LYS A 93 0.48 -10.92 5.92
C LYS A 93 1.51 -9.98 6.52
N ILE A 94 2.60 -9.73 5.81
CA ILE A 94 3.69 -8.86 6.29
C ILE A 94 3.55 -7.48 5.66
N PRO A 95 3.34 -6.42 6.44
CA PRO A 95 3.33 -5.05 5.94
C PRO A 95 4.69 -4.65 5.36
N LEU A 96 4.70 -4.13 4.15
CA LEU A 96 5.89 -3.69 3.42
C LEU A 96 6.03 -2.17 3.33
N GLY A 97 5.03 -1.39 3.74
CA GLY A 97 5.05 0.08 3.67
C GLY A 97 5.97 0.78 4.70
N GLY A 98 6.60 0.04 5.60
CA GLY A 98 6.83 0.49 6.99
C GLY A 98 8.09 1.28 7.36
N ASN A 99 8.85 1.90 6.45
CA ASN A 99 10.05 2.66 6.89
C ASN A 99 9.95 4.13 6.46
N PHE A 100 9.52 4.98 7.40
CA PHE A 100 9.43 6.43 7.20
C PHE A 100 10.40 7.24 8.05
N VAL A 101 11.06 6.58 8.99
CA VAL A 101 12.07 7.18 9.87
C VAL A 101 13.32 6.31 9.85
N ARG A 102 14.47 6.97 9.93
CA ARG A 102 15.77 6.34 10.15
C ARG A 102 16.39 7.02 11.36
N GLU A 103 16.68 6.27 12.40
CA GLU A 103 17.44 6.78 13.54
C GLU A 103 18.87 7.08 13.08
N THR A 104 19.36 8.29 13.39
CA THR A 104 20.73 8.74 13.08
C THR A 104 21.61 8.83 14.32
N ALA A 105 20.99 9.06 15.49
CA ALA A 105 21.59 9.00 16.81
C ALA A 105 20.47 8.77 17.85
N PRO A 106 20.78 8.39 19.12
CA PRO A 106 19.76 8.20 20.14
C PRO A 106 18.85 9.43 20.31
N GLY A 107 17.56 9.29 19.98
CA GLY A 107 16.58 10.38 20.03
C GLY A 107 16.55 11.30 18.80
N ASP A 108 17.41 11.04 17.79
CA ASP A 108 17.49 11.80 16.55
C ASP A 108 17.15 10.92 15.33
N TYR A 109 16.26 11.44 14.49
CA TYR A 109 15.70 10.72 13.37
C TYR A 109 15.70 11.56 12.11
N GLU A 110 15.87 10.88 10.98
CA GLU A 110 15.60 11.42 9.65
C GLU A 110 14.26 10.89 9.15
N LEU A 111 13.38 11.82 8.76
CA LEU A 111 12.10 11.52 8.14
C LEU A 111 12.32 11.22 6.65
N LEU A 112 12.39 9.94 6.28
CA LEU A 112 12.77 9.45 4.95
C LEU A 112 11.89 9.98 3.78
N ARG A 113 10.69 10.51 4.07
CA ARG A 113 9.82 11.11 3.05
C ARG A 113 10.18 12.55 2.71
N THR A 114 10.67 13.31 3.69
CA THR A 114 10.93 14.75 3.56
C THR A 114 12.41 15.10 3.68
N GLY A 115 13.25 14.15 4.11
CA GLY A 115 14.64 14.39 4.50
C GLY A 115 14.76 15.31 5.72
N ALA A 116 13.65 15.57 6.42
CA ALA A 116 13.65 16.46 7.57
C ALA A 116 14.28 15.75 8.78
N ALA A 117 15.09 16.48 9.54
CA ALA A 117 15.53 16.02 10.85
C ALA A 117 14.38 16.17 11.86
N TYR A 118 14.28 15.22 12.78
CA TYR A 118 13.38 15.22 13.92
C TYR A 118 14.14 14.76 15.15
N SER A 119 14.00 15.50 16.25
CA SER A 119 14.58 15.13 17.54
C SER A 119 13.44 15.03 18.55
N ASP A 120 13.48 13.99 19.39
CA ASP A 120 12.55 13.86 20.51
C ASP A 120 12.69 15.08 21.44
N PRO A 121 11.59 15.61 21.99
CA PRO A 121 11.68 16.68 22.97
C PRO A 121 12.44 16.19 24.21
N ALA A 122 13.34 17.03 24.72
CA ALA A 122 14.17 16.78 25.90
C ALA A 122 13.35 16.58 27.19
#